data_AF-A0A9W4T959-F1
#
_entry.id   AF-A0A9W4T959-F1
#
_cell.length_a   1.000
_cell.length_b   1.000
_cell.length_c   1.000
_cell.angle_alpha   90.00
_cell.angle_beta   90.00
_cell.angle_gamma   90.00
#
_symmetry.space_group_name_H-M   'P 1'
#
loop_
_entity.id
_entity.type
_entity.pdbx_description
1 polymer ?
#
loop_
_entity_poly.entity_id
_entity_poly.type
_entity_poly.pdbx_seq_one_letter_code
_entity_poly.pdbx_strand_id
1 'polypeptide(L)' 'VLLNDANEIKSNSVKKLIKSSSFFINVDKLVQVLKPVKIAIILLESASVNLVDCFLQLILLANAIKKLPIQEI' A
#
# COMPACT_ATOMS: atom_id res chain seq x y z
N VAL A 1 -3.41 14.62 -16.34
CA VAL A 1 -3.08 15.94 -15.77
C VAL A 1 -1.58 16.24 -15.78
N LEU A 2 -0.66 15.28 -15.56
CA LEU A 2 0.80 15.54 -15.57
C LEU A 2 1.49 15.59 -16.96
N LEU A 3 0.74 15.56 -18.06
CA LEU A 3 1.32 15.49 -19.41
C LEU A 3 1.46 16.86 -20.10
N ASN A 4 0.94 17.94 -19.48
CA ASN A 4 0.80 19.22 -20.17
C ASN A 4 2.01 20.15 -20.04
N ASP A 5 2.97 19.86 -19.16
CA ASP A 5 4.21 20.64 -19.06
C ASP A 5 5.45 19.74 -19.08
N ALA A 6 6.00 19.55 -20.29
CA ALA A 6 7.16 18.68 -20.53
C ALA A 6 8.44 19.10 -19.78
N ASN A 7 8.43 20.29 -19.16
CA ASN A 7 9.55 20.94 -18.50
C ASN A 7 9.49 20.93 -16.96
N GLU A 8 8.39 20.51 -16.34
CA GLU A 8 8.29 20.47 -14.87
C GLU A 8 9.20 19.40 -14.25
N ILE A 9 9.26 18.22 -14.87
CA ILE A 9 10.10 17.12 -14.39
C ILE A 9 11.44 17.17 -15.13
N LYS A 10 12.45 17.84 -14.59
CA LYS A 10 13.75 17.99 -15.27
C LYS A 10 14.62 16.72 -15.25
N SER A 11 14.35 15.79 -14.35
CA SER A 11 15.12 14.54 -14.23
C SER A 11 14.65 13.48 -15.21
N ASN A 12 15.52 13.10 -16.15
CA ASN A 12 15.25 11.99 -17.09
C ASN A 12 15.02 10.66 -16.37
N SER A 13 15.64 10.44 -15.22
CA SER A 13 15.43 9.24 -14.40
C SER A 13 14.02 9.20 -13.82
N VAL A 14 13.52 10.34 -13.32
CA VAL A 14 12.15 10.46 -12.81
C VAL A 14 11.13 10.32 -13.95
N LYS A 15 11.39 10.90 -15.13
CA LYS A 15 10.55 10.70 -16.33
C LYS A 15 10.46 9.22 -16.71
N LYS A 16 11.57 8.47 -16.69
CA LYS A 16 11.57 7.03 -16.97
C LYS A 16 10.76 6.24 -15.95
N LEU A 17 10.90 6.57 -14.66
CA LEU A 17 10.19 5.90 -13.57
C LEU A 17 8.67 6.09 -13.68
N ILE A 18 8.22 7.33 -13.90
CA ILE A 18 6.79 7.69 -14.04
C ILE A 18 6.20 7.12 -15.33
N LYS A 19 6.99 6.96 -16.40
CA LYS A 19 6.52 6.27 -17.61
C LYS A 19 6.44 4.75 -17.46
N SER A 20 7.05 4.19 -16.40
CA SER A 20 7.02 2.76 -16.16
C SER A 20 5.71 2.35 -15.47
N SER A 21 4.95 1.47 -16.10
CA SER A 21 3.78 0.84 -15.46
C SER A 21 4.17 0.07 -14.19
N SER A 22 5.40 -0.47 -14.14
CA SER A 22 5.89 -1.22 -12.97
C SER A 22 6.00 -0.36 -11.71
N PHE A 23 6.29 0.94 -11.84
CA PHE A 23 6.34 1.85 -10.69
C PHE A 23 4.98 1.95 -10.02
N PHE A 24 3.93 2.23 -10.80
CA PHE A 24 2.58 2.33 -10.27
C PHE A 24 2.04 1.00 -9.76
N ILE A 25 2.36 -0.12 -10.43
CA ILE A 25 1.99 -1.46 -9.95
C ILE A 25 2.63 -1.74 -8.58
N ASN A 26 3.90 -1.39 -8.38
CA ASN A 26 4.58 -1.59 -7.11
C ASN A 26 4.02 -0.68 -6.00
N VAL A 27 3.69 0.57 -6.33
CA VAL A 27 3.03 1.49 -5.40
C VAL A 27 1.64 0.97 -5.02
N ASP A 28 0.86 0.47 -5.98
CA ASP A 28 -0.46 -0.11 -5.72
C ASP A 28 -0.37 -1.33 -4.79
N LYS A 29 0.55 -2.27 -5.10
CA LYS A 29 0.84 -3.41 -4.20
C LYS A 29 1.18 -2.95 -2.79
N LEU A 30 2.04 -1.94 -2.64
CA LEU A 30 2.42 -1.41 -1.33
C LEU A 30 1.21 -0.85 -0.58
N VAL A 31 0.33 -0.11 -1.27
CA VAL A 31 -0.91 0.43 -0.67
C VAL A 31 -1.84 -0.70 -0.21
N GLN A 32 -1.94 -1.80 -0.96
CA GLN A 32 -2.75 -2.97 -0.57
C GLN A 32 -2.25 -3.61 0.74
N VAL A 33 -0.94 -3.54 1.05
CA VAL A 33 -0.38 -4.01 2.33
C VAL A 33 -0.55 -2.99 3.44
N LEU A 34 -0.23 -1.72 3.18
CA LEU A 34 -0.20 -0.70 4.23
C LEU A 34 -1.59 -0.33 4.75
N LYS A 35 -2.62 -0.43 3.91
CA LYS A 35 -4.00 -0.10 4.29
C LYS A 35 -4.54 -0.98 5.43
N PRO A 36 -4.51 -2.33 5.36
CA PRO A 36 -4.96 -3.17 6.47
C PRO A 36 -4.11 -3.00 7.74
N VAL A 37 -2.79 -2.79 7.60
CA VAL A 37 -1.89 -2.50 8.75
C VAL A 37 -2.32 -1.21 9.45
N LYS A 38 -2.55 -0.13 8.69
CA LYS A 38 -3.02 1.14 9.24
C LYS A 38 -4.37 1.00 9.95
N ILE A 39 -5.31 0.26 9.36
CA ILE A 39 -6.63 0.03 9.97
C ILE A 39 -6.49 -0.73 11.30
N ALA A 40 -5.66 -1.78 11.33
CA ALA A 40 -5.40 -2.54 12.55
C ALA A 40 -4.82 -1.63 13.64
N ILE A 41 -3.80 -0.82 13.34
CA ILE A 41 -3.19 0.11 14.31
C ILE A 41 -4.24 1.09 14.87
N ILE A 42 -4.98 1.78 14.00
CA ILE A 42 -6.00 2.76 14.43
C ILE A 42 -7.03 2.11 15.35
N LEU A 43 -7.46 0.90 15.02
CA LEU A 43 -8.45 0.20 15.83
C LEU A 43 -7.85 -0.18 17.18
N LEU A 44 -6.64 -0.76 17.20
CA LEU A 44 -5.96 -1.21 18.42
C LEU A 44 -5.55 -0.08 19.36
N GLU A 45 -5.29 1.11 18.83
CA GLU A 45 -5.03 2.32 19.63
C GLU A 45 -6.31 2.95 20.21
N SER A 46 -7.50 2.47 19.83
CA SER A 46 -8.76 2.95 20.40
C SER A 46 -8.86 2.60 21.87
N ALA A 47 -9.30 3.57 22.69
CA ALA A 47 -9.53 3.38 24.13
C ALA A 47 -10.57 2.28 24.46
N SER A 48 -11.36 1.85 23.47
CA SER A 48 -12.42 0.84 23.63
C SER A 48 -12.00 -0.57 23.21
N VAL A 49 -10.76 -0.78 22.74
CA VAL A 49 -10.32 -2.09 22.24
C VAL A 49 -10.10 -3.06 23.39
N ASN A 50 -10.52 -4.31 23.17
CA ASN A 50 -10.23 -5.43 24.04
C ASN A 50 -9.39 -6.51 23.31
N LEU A 51 -9.00 -7.54 24.05
CA LEU A 51 -8.17 -8.62 23.53
C LEU A 51 -8.81 -9.38 22.34
N VAL A 52 -10.14 -9.51 22.31
CA VAL A 52 -10.86 -10.17 21.19
C VAL A 52 -10.72 -9.34 19.91
N ASP A 53 -10.82 -8.01 20.01
CA ASP A 53 -10.60 -7.11 18.88
C ASP A 53 -9.17 -7.26 18.33
N CYS A 54 -8.17 -7.40 19.21
CA CYS A 54 -6.79 -7.70 18.82
C CYS A 54 -6.68 -8.98 17.99
N PHE A 55 -7.26 -10.08 18.46
CA PHE A 55 -7.25 -11.34 17.72
C PHE A 55 -7.96 -11.24 16.37
N LEU A 56 -9.08 -10.52 16.31
CA LEU A 56 -9.83 -10.32 15.07
C LEU A 56 -9.01 -9.53 14.04
N GLN A 57 -8.31 -8.47 14.47
CA GLN A 57 -7.43 -7.70 13.59
C GLN A 57 -6.24 -8.50 13.08
N LEU A 58 -5.65 -9.37 13.92
CA LEU A 58 -4.56 -10.26 13.49
C LEU A 58 -5.02 -11.24 12.40
N ILE A 59 -6.21 -11.82 12.53
CA ILE A 59 -6.79 -12.72 11.51
C ILE A 59 -7.07 -11.97 10.21
N LEU A 60 -7.67 -10.78 10.30
CA LEU A 60 -7.95 -9.94 9.14
C LEU A 60 -6.67 -9.54 8.40
N LEU A 61 -5.62 -9.18 9.16
CA LEU A 61 -4.31 -8.84 8.62
C LEU A 61 -3.66 -10.05 7.93
N ALA A 62 -3.67 -11.22 8.56
CA ALA A 62 -3.14 -12.45 7.96
C ALA A 62 -3.86 -12.80 6.64
N ASN A 63 -5.18 -12.66 6.60
CA ASN A 63 -5.97 -12.88 5.39
C ASN A 63 -5.67 -11.84 4.30
N ALA A 64 -5.47 -10.58 4.67
CA ALA A 64 -5.08 -9.54 3.71
C ALA A 64 -3.70 -9.84 3.10
N ILE A 65 -2.72 -10.26 3.92
CA ILE A 65 -1.38 -10.67 3.46
C ILE A 65 -1.49 -11.88 2.52
N LYS A 66 -2.30 -12.89 2.86
CA LYS A 66 -2.50 -14.08 2.01
C LYS A 66 -3.06 -13.74 0.62
N LYS A 67 -3.86 -12.67 0.50
CA LYS A 67 -4.47 -12.24 -0.75
C LYS A 67 -3.56 -11.39 -1.63
N LEU A 68 -2.38 -11.00 -1.13
CA LEU A 68 -1.43 -10.28 -1.95
C LEU A 68 -0.98 -11.16 -3.12
N PRO A 69 -0.84 -10.60 -4.33
CA PRO A 69 -0.37 -11.36 -5.47
C PRO A 69 1.01 -11.92 -5.15
N ILE A 70 1.12 -13.25 -5.15
CA ILE A 70 2.41 -13.93 -5.04
C ILE A 70 3.21 -13.51 -6.26
N GLN A 71 4.34 -12.86 -6.03
CA GLN A 71 5.28 -12.56 -7.08
C GLN A 71 5.98 -13.89 -7.37
N GLU A 72 5.65 -14.55 -8.49
CA GLU A 72 6.50 -15.63 -9.01
C GLU A 72 7.87 -15.01 -9.28
N ILE A 73 8.87 -15.49 -8.53
CA ILE A 73 10.28 -15.05 -8.61
C ILE A 73 10.95 -15.78 -9.76
#